data_AF-A0A7L0PTU8-F1
#
_entry.id   AF-A0A7L0PTU8-F1
#
_cell.length_a   1.000
_cell.length_b   1.000
_cell.length_c   1.000
_cell.angle_alpha   90.00
_cell.angle_beta   90.00
_cell.angle_gamma   90.00
#
_symmetry.space_group_name_H-M   'P 1'
#
loop_
_entity.id
_entity.type
_entity.pdbx_description
1 polymer ?
#
loop_
_entity_poly.entity_id
_entity_poly.type
_entity_poly.pdbx_seq_one_letter_code
_entity_poly.pdbx_strand_id
1 'polypeptide(L)'
;QTYGQGIELICQKQKEFVKSSVESKWNLAEAQQKLGSLALHNSESTDQEYAKAQTEASELRQREEEWRRKEAALIQRERQNLWNTDSFSKEVFNKSFISQYKRKEVEDEDISKSFIQKHEQKIRYFGMLGRWDDSQRFLSDHPYLVCEETAKYLILWCFHLEAEQKRALMEQIAHQAVVMQFIIEMARSCNVDPRGCFRLFFQKAKVSQNLYKTERN
;
A
#
# COMPACT_ATOMS: atom_id res chain seq x y z
N GLN A 1 16.09 50.71 -77.89
CA GLN A 1 15.05 49.85 -77.27
C GLN A 1 15.51 49.17 -75.96
N THR A 2 16.75 49.39 -75.51
CA THR A 2 17.38 48.71 -74.36
C THR A 2 17.06 49.32 -72.98
N TYR A 3 16.68 50.60 -72.92
CA TYR A 3 16.46 51.31 -71.65
C TYR A 3 15.13 50.92 -70.95
N GLY A 4 14.09 50.55 -71.71
CA GLY A 4 12.79 50.14 -71.16
C GLY A 4 12.82 48.76 -70.49
N GLN A 5 13.55 47.80 -71.08
CA GLN A 5 13.71 46.44 -70.54
C GLN A 5 14.44 46.41 -69.20
N GLY A 6 15.40 47.32 -68.97
CA GLY A 6 16.11 47.44 -67.70
C GLY A 6 15.23 47.94 -66.56
N ILE A 7 14.36 48.91 -66.83
CA ILE A 7 13.43 49.48 -65.84
C ILE A 7 12.35 48.46 -65.45
N GLU A 8 11.84 47.71 -66.42
CA GLU A 8 10.83 46.67 -66.19
C GLU A 8 11.35 45.53 -65.31
N LEU A 9 12.61 45.11 -65.53
CA LEU A 9 13.28 44.10 -64.71
C LEU A 9 13.49 44.55 -63.26
N ILE A 10 13.83 45.83 -63.06
CA ILE A 10 13.99 46.42 -61.72
C ILE A 10 12.63 46.46 -61.00
N CYS A 11 11.57 46.84 -61.71
CA CYS A 11 10.21 46.89 -61.15
C CYS A 11 9.71 45.50 -60.74
N GLN A 12 9.98 44.47 -61.56
CA GLN A 12 9.65 43.08 -61.27
C GLN A 12 10.36 42.59 -59.99
N LYS A 13 11.68 42.82 -59.88
CA LYS A 13 12.47 42.45 -58.69
C LYS A 13 12.01 43.18 -57.43
N GLN A 14 11.66 44.46 -57.55
CA GLN A 14 11.12 45.24 -56.43
C GLN A 14 9.80 44.64 -55.93
N LYS A 15 8.92 44.23 -56.85
CA LYS A 15 7.61 43.63 -56.53
C LYS A 15 7.75 42.27 -55.85
N GLU A 16 8.66 41.43 -56.32
CA GLU A 16 8.99 40.14 -55.69
C GLU A 16 9.57 40.34 -54.29
N PHE A 17 10.50 41.28 -54.13
CA PHE A 17 11.10 41.59 -52.83
C PHE A 17 10.05 42.08 -51.82
N VAL A 18 9.16 42.99 -52.24
CA VAL A 18 8.06 43.47 -51.40
C VAL A 18 7.11 42.32 -51.04
N LYS A 19 6.76 41.46 -52.00
CA LYS A 19 5.91 40.30 -51.76
C LYS A 19 6.53 39.35 -50.73
N SER A 20 7.79 38.97 -50.90
CA SER A 20 8.50 38.10 -49.95
C SER A 20 8.65 38.75 -48.56
N SER A 21 8.87 40.07 -48.49
CA SER A 21 8.94 40.77 -47.20
C SER A 21 7.60 40.78 -46.47
N VAL A 22 6.50 41.01 -47.17
CA VAL A 22 5.15 40.99 -46.59
C VAL A 22 4.77 39.58 -46.14
N GLU A 23 5.04 38.57 -46.96
CA GLU A 23 4.78 37.16 -46.64
C GLU A 23 5.60 36.70 -45.43
N SER A 24 6.88 37.08 -45.35
CA SER A 24 7.72 36.78 -44.18
C SER A 24 7.22 37.46 -42.91
N LYS A 25 6.73 38.71 -42.98
CA LYS A 25 6.16 39.42 -41.83
C LYS A 25 4.84 38.79 -41.38
N TRP A 26 4.01 38.39 -42.33
CA TRP A 26 2.76 37.68 -42.04
C TRP A 26 3.02 36.34 -41.34
N ASN A 27 3.92 35.53 -41.88
CA ASN A 27 4.28 34.24 -41.30
C ASN A 27 4.87 34.38 -39.89
N LEU A 28 5.66 35.44 -39.64
CA LEU A 28 6.17 35.75 -38.31
C LEU A 28 5.05 36.10 -37.32
N ALA A 29 4.12 36.95 -37.73
CA ALA A 29 2.98 37.33 -36.91
C ALA A 29 2.08 36.12 -36.58
N GLU A 30 1.84 35.25 -37.56
CA GLU A 30 1.08 34.01 -37.37
C GLU A 30 1.79 33.03 -36.41
N ALA A 31 3.11 32.89 -36.54
CA ALA A 31 3.90 32.06 -35.64
C ALA A 31 3.90 32.60 -34.20
N GLN A 32 3.99 33.93 -34.03
CA GLN A 32 3.90 34.59 -32.72
C GLN A 32 2.52 34.42 -32.08
N GLN A 33 1.44 34.53 -32.87
CA GLN A 33 0.09 34.29 -32.39
C GLN A 33 -0.09 32.84 -31.90
N LYS A 34 0.38 31.85 -32.67
CA LYS A 34 0.31 30.42 -32.30
C LYS A 34 1.07 30.14 -31.00
N LEU A 35 2.25 30.74 -30.81
CA LEU A 35 3.01 30.62 -29.57
C LEU A 35 2.27 31.23 -28.37
N GLY A 36 1.64 32.39 -28.54
CA GLY A 36 0.84 33.02 -27.48
C GLY A 36 -0.36 32.16 -27.05
N SER A 37 -1.09 31.58 -28.01
CA SER A 37 -2.22 30.70 -27.73
C SER A 37 -1.82 29.40 -27.02
N LEU A 38 -0.69 28.80 -27.41
CA LEU A 38 -0.18 27.59 -26.75
C LEU A 38 0.30 27.86 -25.31
N ALA A 39 0.94 29.01 -25.07
CA ALA A 39 1.39 29.40 -23.73
C ALA A 39 0.21 29.58 -22.76
N LEU A 40 -0.88 30.23 -23.21
CA LEU A 40 -2.10 30.44 -22.41
C LEU A 40 -2.81 29.13 -22.07
N HIS A 41 -2.97 28.22 -23.04
CA HIS A 41 -3.60 26.92 -22.79
C HIS A 41 -2.77 26.03 -21.86
N ASN A 42 -1.44 26.05 -21.99
CA ASN A 42 -0.58 25.28 -21.10
C ASN A 42 -0.63 25.80 -19.66
N SER A 43 -0.68 27.11 -19.43
CA SER A 43 -0.76 27.65 -18.06
C SER A 43 -2.08 27.28 -17.38
N GLU A 44 -3.23 27.44 -18.08
CA GLU A 44 -4.53 27.07 -17.50
C GLU A 44 -4.64 25.57 -17.20
N SER A 45 -4.13 24.71 -18.08
CA SER A 45 -4.13 23.26 -17.85
C SER A 45 -3.27 22.89 -16.65
N THR A 46 -2.09 23.50 -16.51
CA THR A 46 -1.16 23.22 -15.42
C THR A 46 -1.71 23.70 -14.07
N ASP A 47 -2.30 24.90 -14.02
CA ASP A 47 -2.91 25.46 -12.81
C ASP A 47 -4.12 24.64 -12.35
N GLN A 48 -4.93 24.15 -13.30
CA GLN A 48 -6.07 23.30 -13.00
C GLN A 48 -5.66 21.92 -12.45
N GLU A 49 -4.62 21.31 -13.02
CA GLU A 49 -4.06 20.05 -12.52
C GLU A 49 -3.45 20.22 -11.13
N TYR A 50 -2.71 21.31 -10.90
CA TYR A 50 -2.15 21.63 -9.60
C TYR A 50 -3.23 21.83 -8.53
N ALA A 51 -4.30 22.56 -8.84
CA ALA A 51 -5.43 22.77 -7.93
C ALA A 51 -6.17 21.45 -7.58
N LYS A 52 -6.35 20.56 -8.57
CA LYS A 52 -6.92 19.22 -8.35
C LYS A 52 -6.04 18.36 -7.45
N ALA A 53 -4.74 18.28 -7.75
CA ALA A 53 -3.78 17.52 -6.95
C ALA A 53 -3.68 18.06 -5.51
N GLN A 54 -3.75 19.38 -5.32
CA GLN A 54 -3.74 19.99 -3.99
C GLN A 54 -5.01 19.67 -3.19
N THR A 55 -6.17 19.67 -3.85
CA THR A 55 -7.45 19.28 -3.23
C THR A 55 -7.42 17.82 -2.81
N GLU A 56 -7.03 16.91 -3.72
CA GLU A 56 -6.90 15.48 -3.44
C GLU A 56 -5.90 15.20 -2.31
N ALA A 57 -4.74 15.87 -2.31
CA ALA A 57 -3.76 15.76 -1.23
C ALA A 57 -4.32 16.22 0.12
N SER A 58 -5.15 17.28 0.14
CA SER A 58 -5.79 17.76 1.36
C SER A 58 -6.86 16.80 1.90
N GLU A 59 -7.66 16.20 1.01
CA GLU A 59 -8.65 15.17 1.36
C GLU A 59 -7.99 13.92 1.92
N LEU A 60 -6.89 13.47 1.31
CA LEU A 60 -6.11 12.34 1.79
C LEU A 60 -5.51 12.60 3.18
N ARG A 61 -4.97 13.81 3.42
CA ARG A 61 -4.47 14.20 4.75
C ARG A 61 -5.58 14.24 5.81
N GLN A 62 -6.77 14.75 5.47
CA GLN A 62 -7.90 14.73 6.39
C GLN A 62 -8.33 13.31 6.73
N ARG A 63 -8.36 12.41 5.73
CA ARG A 63 -8.68 11.00 5.92
C ARG A 63 -7.62 10.31 6.78
N GLU A 64 -6.34 10.55 6.54
CA GLU A 64 -5.24 10.03 7.37
C GLU A 64 -5.40 10.49 8.82
N GLU A 65 -5.64 11.78 9.06
CA GLU A 65 -5.79 12.33 10.41
C GLU A 65 -7.07 11.83 11.10
N GLU A 66 -8.14 11.58 10.36
CA GLU A 66 -9.35 10.95 10.88
C GLU A 66 -9.08 9.50 11.30
N TRP A 67 -8.34 8.75 10.49
CA TRP A 67 -7.91 7.39 10.84
C TRP A 67 -6.95 7.38 12.01
N ARG A 68 -6.02 8.33 12.09
CA ARG A 68 -5.11 8.50 13.23
C ARG A 68 -5.87 8.81 14.52
N ARG A 69 -6.94 9.62 14.45
CA ARG A 69 -7.85 9.86 15.59
C ARG A 69 -8.62 8.60 15.98
N LYS A 70 -9.13 7.83 15.01
CA LYS A 70 -9.81 6.54 15.28
C LYS A 70 -8.86 5.52 15.91
N GLU A 71 -7.63 5.46 15.44
CA GLU A 71 -6.55 4.63 15.99
C GLU A 71 -6.20 5.06 17.42
N ALA A 72 -5.97 6.37 17.66
CA ALA A 72 -5.72 6.89 18.99
C ALA A 72 -6.88 6.60 19.96
N ALA A 73 -8.13 6.67 19.50
CA ALA A 73 -9.30 6.32 20.30
C ALA A 73 -9.38 4.81 20.62
N LEU A 74 -8.95 3.95 19.69
CA LEU A 74 -8.85 2.50 19.94
C LEU A 74 -7.73 2.19 20.93
N ILE A 75 -6.54 2.77 20.74
CA ILE A 75 -5.40 2.65 21.66
C ILE A 75 -5.79 3.18 23.04
N GLN A 76 -6.49 4.32 23.13
CA GLN A 76 -6.94 4.88 24.40
C GLN A 76 -8.00 4.00 25.05
N ARG A 77 -8.91 3.39 24.29
CA ARG A 77 -9.90 2.44 24.79
C ARG A 77 -9.23 1.16 25.31
N GLU A 78 -8.27 0.61 24.57
CA GLU A 78 -7.47 -0.53 25.01
C GLU A 78 -6.67 -0.19 26.26
N ARG A 79 -6.06 1.01 26.30
CA ARG A 79 -5.35 1.53 27.46
C ARG A 79 -6.27 1.74 28.66
N GLN A 80 -7.45 2.34 28.50
CA GLN A 80 -8.42 2.53 29.58
C GLN A 80 -8.96 1.19 30.11
N ASN A 81 -9.12 0.19 29.25
CA ASN A 81 -9.45 -1.18 29.66
C ASN A 81 -8.32 -1.82 30.48
N LEU A 82 -7.07 -1.40 30.29
CA LEU A 82 -5.89 -1.87 31.04
C LEU A 82 -5.69 -1.17 32.39
N TRP A 83 -6.18 0.06 32.62
CA TRP A 83 -5.93 0.84 33.85
C TRP A 83 -6.97 0.66 34.97
N ASN A 84 -8.05 -0.08 34.76
CA ASN A 84 -9.03 -0.40 35.83
C ASN A 84 -8.58 -1.54 36.76
N THR A 85 -7.30 -1.89 36.80
CA THR A 85 -6.74 -2.84 37.75
C THR A 85 -5.36 -2.34 38.19
N ASP A 86 -5.29 -1.91 39.45
CA ASP A 86 -4.24 -1.02 39.96
C ASP A 86 -2.96 -1.77 40.39
N SER A 87 -1.82 -1.14 40.11
CA SER A 87 -0.50 -1.26 40.75
C SER A 87 0.30 -2.58 40.67
N PHE A 88 1.13 -2.74 39.62
CA PHE A 88 2.46 -3.38 39.75
C PHE A 88 3.48 -2.83 38.73
N SER A 89 4.58 -2.28 39.25
CA SER A 89 5.83 -1.91 38.56
C SER A 89 6.92 -2.86 39.13
N LYS A 90 7.95 -3.35 38.44
CA LYS A 90 8.66 -2.93 37.22
C LYS A 90 9.45 -4.15 36.72
N GLU A 91 8.90 -4.95 35.81
CA GLU A 91 9.67 -5.98 35.09
C GLU A 91 9.01 -6.31 33.74
N VAL A 92 9.87 -6.43 32.72
CA VAL A 92 9.57 -6.43 31.28
C VAL A 92 8.52 -7.47 30.93
N PHE A 93 7.39 -6.99 30.40
CA PHE A 93 6.28 -7.78 29.90
C PHE A 93 5.47 -8.50 30.99
N ASN A 94 4.72 -7.73 31.78
CA ASN A 94 3.78 -8.27 32.75
C ASN A 94 2.34 -8.37 32.22
N LYS A 95 1.67 -9.40 32.72
CA LYS A 95 0.59 -10.18 32.14
C LYS A 95 -0.66 -10.06 33.00
N SER A 96 -1.86 -9.93 32.39
CA SER A 96 -3.19 -10.53 32.74
C SER A 96 -4.34 -9.60 32.29
N PHE A 97 -5.52 -10.06 31.83
CA PHE A 97 -6.59 -10.63 32.67
C PHE A 97 -7.64 -11.53 31.93
N ILE A 98 -8.00 -12.59 32.67
CA ILE A 98 -9.13 -13.57 32.78
C ILE A 98 -10.56 -13.04 32.38
N SER A 99 -11.62 -13.77 31.98
CA SER A 99 -12.04 -15.18 31.65
C SER A 99 -13.39 -15.10 30.88
N GLN A 100 -13.94 -16.11 30.17
CA GLN A 100 -14.66 -17.29 30.70
C GLN A 100 -15.24 -18.11 29.53
N TYR A 101 -14.97 -19.42 29.45
CA TYR A 101 -15.98 -20.48 29.19
C TYR A 101 -15.37 -21.87 29.48
N LYS A 102 -16.20 -22.76 30.04
CA LYS A 102 -15.84 -23.96 30.83
C LYS A 102 -15.34 -25.16 29.99
N ARG A 103 -14.37 -25.95 30.53
CA ARG A 103 -14.57 -27.31 31.11
C ARG A 103 -13.36 -28.28 30.94
N LYS A 104 -13.06 -28.97 32.05
CA LYS A 104 -12.40 -30.27 32.32
C LYS A 104 -10.90 -30.29 32.66
N GLU A 105 -10.68 -30.83 33.86
CA GLU A 105 -9.47 -30.93 34.68
C GLU A 105 -8.55 -32.07 34.22
N VAL A 106 -7.24 -31.78 34.14
CA VAL A 106 -6.13 -32.67 34.52
C VAL A 106 -5.02 -31.74 35.05
N GLU A 107 -4.59 -31.98 36.29
CA GLU A 107 -3.55 -31.23 37.03
C GLU A 107 -2.15 -31.45 36.40
N ASP A 108 -1.39 -30.39 36.11
CA ASP A 108 -0.19 -29.97 36.89
C ASP A 108 0.53 -28.74 36.24
N GLU A 109 0.89 -27.77 37.08
CA GLU A 109 1.81 -26.61 36.92
C GLU A 109 2.13 -25.96 35.54
N ASP A 110 1.19 -25.29 34.88
CA ASP A 110 1.54 -24.21 33.92
C ASP A 110 0.42 -23.17 33.84
N ILE A 111 0.23 -22.43 34.94
CA ILE A 111 -0.83 -21.45 35.12
C ILE A 111 -0.70 -20.33 34.07
N SER A 112 -1.44 -20.54 32.97
CA SER A 112 -1.96 -19.58 32.00
C SER A 112 -0.96 -18.75 31.20
N LYS A 113 0.07 -19.33 30.56
CA LYS A 113 0.70 -18.62 29.41
C LYS A 113 -0.30 -18.55 28.25
N SER A 114 -0.56 -17.35 27.74
CA SER A 114 -1.45 -17.16 26.59
C SER A 114 -0.91 -17.92 25.38
N PHE A 115 -1.78 -18.29 24.43
CA PHE A 115 -1.39 -18.98 23.20
C PHE A 115 -0.17 -18.31 22.53
N ILE A 116 -0.19 -16.98 22.49
CA ILE A 116 0.90 -16.15 22.00
C ILE A 116 2.18 -16.39 22.80
N GLN A 117 2.15 -16.30 24.12
CA GLN A 117 3.33 -16.53 24.95
C GLN A 117 3.91 -17.95 24.79
N LYS A 118 3.07 -18.96 24.57
CA LYS A 118 3.52 -20.35 24.37
C LYS A 118 4.17 -20.58 23.00
N HIS A 119 3.76 -19.82 21.99
CA HIS A 119 4.11 -20.09 20.60
C HIS A 119 4.77 -18.92 19.88
N GLU A 120 5.15 -17.86 20.61
CA GLU A 120 5.68 -16.62 20.07
C GLU A 120 6.84 -16.85 19.11
N GLN A 121 7.83 -17.67 19.50
CA GLN A 121 8.98 -17.96 18.65
C GLN A 121 8.58 -18.60 17.32
N LYS A 122 7.59 -19.49 17.34
CA LYS A 122 7.08 -20.16 16.13
C LYS A 122 6.22 -19.21 15.29
N ILE A 123 5.44 -18.34 15.92
CA ILE A 123 4.70 -17.29 15.23
C ILE A 123 5.65 -16.31 14.54
N ARG A 124 6.70 -15.87 15.24
CA ARG A 124 7.75 -15.01 14.65
C ARG A 124 8.48 -15.71 13.52
N TYR A 125 8.83 -16.99 13.69
CA TYR A 125 9.44 -17.78 12.63
C TYR A 125 8.56 -17.84 11.39
N PHE A 126 7.25 -18.14 11.54
CA PHE A 126 6.31 -18.10 10.44
C PHE A 126 6.30 -16.72 9.75
N GLY A 127 6.28 -15.64 10.52
CA GLY A 127 6.32 -14.27 10.00
C GLY A 127 7.56 -13.96 9.14
N MET A 128 8.69 -14.63 9.38
CA MET A 128 9.92 -14.44 8.62
C MET A 128 9.99 -15.28 7.34
N LEU A 129 9.06 -16.22 7.13
CA LEU A 129 9.04 -17.03 5.91
C LEU A 129 8.61 -16.19 4.71
N GLY A 130 9.18 -16.46 3.54
CA GLY A 130 8.81 -15.77 2.28
C GLY A 130 8.28 -16.71 1.19
N ARG A 131 8.63 -18.00 1.24
CA ARG A 131 8.28 -18.97 0.21
C ARG A 131 7.01 -19.72 0.56
N TRP A 132 6.10 -19.87 -0.40
CA TRP A 132 4.84 -20.59 -0.24
C TRP A 132 5.02 -22.03 0.26
N ASP A 133 6.02 -22.75 -0.26
CA ASP A 133 6.31 -24.13 0.15
C ASP A 133 6.74 -24.21 1.62
N ASP A 134 7.59 -23.28 2.05
CA ASP A 134 8.11 -23.24 3.42
C ASP A 134 7.00 -22.88 4.41
N SER A 135 6.18 -21.86 4.10
CA SER A 135 5.01 -21.48 4.90
C SER A 135 4.00 -22.63 5.01
N GLN A 136 3.68 -23.30 3.90
CA GLN A 136 2.74 -24.43 3.89
C GLN A 136 3.27 -25.63 4.70
N ARG A 137 4.56 -25.94 4.57
CA ARG A 137 5.21 -27.02 5.33
C ARG A 137 5.23 -26.70 6.82
N PHE A 138 5.64 -25.48 7.18
CA PHE A 138 5.69 -25.05 8.57
C PHE A 138 4.32 -25.10 9.26
N LEU A 139 3.26 -24.63 8.59
CA LEU A 139 1.89 -24.73 9.12
C LEU A 139 1.37 -26.16 9.15
N SER A 140 1.90 -27.07 8.34
CA SER A 140 1.58 -28.50 8.44
C SER A 140 2.22 -29.14 9.67
N ASP A 141 3.42 -28.73 10.04
CA ASP A 141 4.12 -29.19 11.25
C ASP A 141 3.55 -28.52 12.52
N HIS A 142 2.94 -27.33 12.38
CA HIS A 142 2.38 -26.55 13.47
C HIS A 142 0.95 -26.05 13.16
N PRO A 143 -0.04 -26.94 12.98
CA PRO A 143 -1.39 -26.57 12.53
C PRO A 143 -2.13 -25.70 13.54
N TYR A 144 -1.79 -25.78 14.83
CA TYR A 144 -2.38 -24.94 15.87
C TYR A 144 -2.07 -23.44 15.68
N LEU A 145 -1.05 -23.08 14.90
CA LEU A 145 -0.73 -21.69 14.53
C LEU A 145 -1.71 -21.10 13.52
N VAL A 146 -2.50 -21.93 12.85
CA VAL A 146 -3.53 -21.48 11.91
C VAL A 146 -4.76 -21.05 12.70
N CYS A 147 -4.73 -19.81 13.20
CA CYS A 147 -5.79 -19.21 13.99
C CYS A 147 -5.73 -17.67 13.98
N GLU A 148 -6.80 -17.04 14.47
CA GLU A 148 -6.90 -15.57 14.51
C GLU A 148 -5.86 -14.91 15.40
N GLU A 149 -5.47 -15.56 16.50
CA GLU A 149 -4.48 -15.04 17.45
C GLU A 149 -3.13 -14.83 16.75
N THR A 150 -2.72 -15.77 15.91
CA THR A 150 -1.49 -15.65 15.11
C THR A 150 -1.57 -14.47 14.15
N ALA A 151 -2.69 -14.30 13.42
CA ALA A 151 -2.88 -13.16 12.52
C ALA A 151 -2.80 -11.83 13.28
N LYS A 152 -3.53 -11.71 14.40
CA LYS A 152 -3.54 -10.51 15.25
C LYS A 152 -2.15 -10.17 15.78
N TYR A 153 -1.39 -11.17 16.22
CA TYR A 153 -0.01 -10.96 16.68
C TYR A 153 0.91 -10.44 15.57
N LEU A 154 0.84 -11.01 14.36
CA LEU A 154 1.68 -10.56 13.24
C LEU A 154 1.35 -9.12 12.84
N ILE A 155 0.07 -8.74 12.84
CA ILE A 155 -0.37 -7.36 12.58
C ILE A 155 0.17 -6.40 13.65
N LEU A 156 0.04 -6.76 14.93
CA LEU A 156 0.59 -5.97 16.04
C LEU A 156 2.12 -5.83 15.92
N TRP A 157 2.80 -6.91 15.53
CA TRP A 157 4.24 -6.88 15.31
C TRP A 157 4.62 -5.95 14.16
N CYS A 158 3.82 -5.88 13.09
CA CYS A 158 4.02 -4.90 12.01
C CYS A 158 3.97 -3.46 12.53
N PHE A 159 2.99 -3.12 13.38
CA PHE A 159 2.90 -1.77 13.98
C PHE A 159 4.13 -1.43 14.82
N HIS A 160 4.63 -2.38 15.62
CA HIS A 160 5.86 -2.18 16.39
C HIS A 160 7.08 -1.96 15.47
N LEU A 161 7.20 -2.73 14.40
CA LEU A 161 8.31 -2.58 13.44
C LEU A 161 8.24 -1.26 12.68
N GLU A 162 7.04 -0.75 12.34
CA GLU A 162 6.89 0.56 11.71
C GLU A 162 7.27 1.70 12.67
N ALA A 163 6.87 1.61 13.94
CA ALA A 163 7.28 2.58 14.97
C ALA A 163 8.81 2.62 15.16
N GLU A 164 9.48 1.47 14.98
CA GLU A 164 10.95 1.34 14.99
C GLU A 164 11.61 1.68 13.64
N GLN A 165 10.84 2.08 12.62
CA GLN A 165 11.29 2.35 11.25
C GLN A 165 11.97 1.15 10.54
N LYS A 166 11.66 -0.08 10.95
CA LYS A 166 12.17 -1.33 10.35
C LYS A 166 11.31 -1.80 9.18
N ARG A 167 11.15 -0.92 8.17
CA ARG A 167 10.18 -1.10 7.07
C ARG A 167 10.33 -2.39 6.28
N ALA A 168 11.55 -2.75 5.88
CA ALA A 168 11.79 -3.97 5.10
C ALA A 168 11.38 -5.25 5.86
N LEU A 169 11.60 -5.29 7.17
CA LEU A 169 11.16 -6.41 8.00
C LEU A 169 9.64 -6.37 8.19
N MET A 170 9.07 -5.20 8.45
CA MET A 170 7.63 -5.00 8.57
C MET A 170 6.88 -5.50 7.33
N GLU A 171 7.34 -5.14 6.13
CA GLU A 171 6.74 -5.61 4.87
C GLU A 171 6.71 -7.14 4.76
N GLN A 172 7.79 -7.81 5.18
CA GLN A 172 7.83 -9.28 5.20
C GLN A 172 6.83 -9.86 6.21
N ILE A 173 6.79 -9.31 7.43
CA ILE A 173 5.83 -9.80 8.45
C ILE A 173 4.39 -9.54 7.99
N ALA A 174 4.13 -8.40 7.36
CA ALA A 174 2.83 -8.03 6.83
C ALA A 174 2.37 -9.00 5.74
N HIS A 175 3.27 -9.44 4.85
CA HIS A 175 2.96 -10.47 3.87
C HIS A 175 2.42 -11.75 4.54
N GLN A 176 3.11 -12.26 5.58
CA GLN A 176 2.65 -13.46 6.28
C GLN A 176 1.38 -13.23 7.11
N ALA A 177 1.19 -12.02 7.65
CA ALA A 177 -0.05 -11.64 8.33
C ALA A 177 -1.25 -11.72 7.38
N VAL A 178 -1.10 -11.18 6.18
CA VAL A 178 -2.11 -11.22 5.10
C VAL A 178 -2.38 -12.67 4.68
N VAL A 179 -1.34 -13.50 4.54
CA VAL A 179 -1.48 -14.93 4.24
C VAL A 179 -2.34 -15.65 5.28
N MET A 180 -2.05 -15.45 6.57
CA MET A 180 -2.85 -16.06 7.65
C MET A 180 -4.30 -15.55 7.61
N GLN A 181 -4.50 -14.25 7.36
CA GLN A 181 -5.84 -13.66 7.27
C GLN A 181 -6.65 -14.24 6.10
N PHE A 182 -6.04 -14.44 4.94
CA PHE A 182 -6.69 -15.08 3.79
C PHE A 182 -7.07 -16.53 4.07
N ILE A 183 -6.21 -17.29 4.76
CA ILE A 183 -6.52 -18.66 5.16
C ILE A 183 -7.78 -18.68 6.04
N ILE A 184 -7.84 -17.79 7.04
CA ILE A 184 -8.98 -17.67 7.95
C ILE A 184 -10.24 -17.25 7.19
N GLU A 185 -10.13 -16.28 6.27
CA GLU A 185 -11.27 -15.77 5.52
C GLU A 185 -11.83 -16.80 4.53
N MET A 186 -10.95 -17.58 3.89
CA MET A 186 -11.34 -18.71 3.06
C MET A 186 -12.08 -19.77 3.90
N ALA A 187 -11.61 -20.04 5.12
CA ALA A 187 -12.24 -20.99 6.02
C ALA A 187 -13.64 -20.53 6.45
N ARG A 188 -13.80 -19.24 6.79
CA ARG A 188 -15.10 -18.62 7.09
C ARG A 188 -16.06 -18.70 5.91
N SER A 189 -15.58 -18.37 4.71
CA SER A 189 -16.38 -18.45 3.48
C SER A 189 -16.87 -19.86 3.17
N CYS A 190 -16.09 -20.88 3.56
CA CYS A 190 -16.45 -22.29 3.40
C CYS A 190 -17.12 -22.90 4.65
N ASN A 191 -17.30 -22.13 5.73
CA ASN A 191 -17.79 -22.58 7.03
C ASN A 191 -17.06 -23.83 7.59
N VAL A 192 -15.72 -23.84 7.46
CA VAL A 192 -14.84 -24.90 7.93
C VAL A 192 -13.78 -24.35 8.89
N ASP A 193 -13.14 -25.22 9.67
CA ASP A 193 -11.99 -24.82 10.49
C ASP A 193 -10.78 -24.51 9.57
N PRO A 194 -10.07 -23.37 9.78
CA PRO A 194 -8.96 -22.97 8.93
C PRO A 194 -7.80 -23.97 8.92
N ARG A 195 -7.61 -24.75 9.99
CA ARG A 195 -6.61 -25.82 10.08
C ARG A 195 -6.90 -26.97 9.13
N GLY A 196 -8.17 -27.17 8.77
CA GLY A 196 -8.61 -28.17 7.82
C GLY A 196 -8.40 -27.76 6.36
N CYS A 197 -8.43 -26.47 6.05
CA CYS A 197 -8.46 -25.98 4.67
C CYS A 197 -7.25 -25.13 4.24
N PHE A 198 -6.31 -24.78 5.13
CA PHE A 198 -5.20 -23.89 4.78
C PHE A 198 -4.36 -24.36 3.57
N ARG A 199 -4.23 -25.68 3.36
CA ARG A 199 -3.50 -26.23 2.20
C ARG A 199 -4.13 -25.83 0.86
N LEU A 200 -5.46 -25.68 0.81
CA LEU A 200 -6.18 -25.25 -0.39
C LEU A 200 -5.81 -23.81 -0.77
N PHE A 201 -5.56 -22.94 0.20
CA PHE A 201 -5.10 -21.58 -0.05
C PHE A 201 -3.75 -21.61 -0.79
N PHE A 202 -2.77 -22.36 -0.27
CA PHE A 202 -1.45 -22.45 -0.91
C PHE A 202 -1.50 -23.10 -2.29
N GLN A 203 -2.39 -24.08 -2.51
CA GLN A 203 -2.62 -24.66 -3.83
C GLN A 203 -3.13 -23.60 -4.82
N LYS A 204 -4.14 -22.80 -4.44
CA LYS A 204 -4.68 -21.73 -5.27
C LYS A 204 -3.65 -20.63 -5.55
N ALA A 205 -2.93 -20.19 -4.52
CA ALA A 205 -1.90 -19.15 -4.65
C ALA A 205 -0.79 -19.54 -5.64
N LYS A 206 -0.34 -20.80 -5.63
CA LYS A 206 0.65 -21.33 -6.57
C LYS A 206 0.15 -21.35 -8.02
N VAL A 207 -1.10 -21.75 -8.24
CA VAL A 207 -1.71 -21.77 -9.58
C VAL A 207 -1.79 -20.35 -10.15
N SER A 208 -2.25 -19.39 -9.35
CA SER A 208 -2.28 -17.97 -9.75
C SER A 208 -0.88 -17.45 -10.06
N GLN A 209 0.12 -17.76 -9.24
CA GLN A 209 1.50 -17.33 -9.49
C GLN A 209 2.06 -17.86 -10.81
N ASN A 210 1.70 -19.10 -11.20
CA ASN A 210 2.14 -19.69 -12.46
C ASN A 210 1.44 -19.03 -13.66
N LEU A 211 0.14 -18.71 -13.56
CA LEU A 211 -0.59 -17.98 -14.61
C LEU A 211 0.05 -16.61 -14.90
N TYR A 212 0.34 -15.83 -13.86
CA TYR A 212 1.02 -14.53 -14.00
C TYR A 212 2.43 -14.60 -14.60
N LYS A 213 3.10 -15.76 -14.52
CA LYS A 213 4.41 -15.99 -15.14
C LYS A 213 4.29 -16.43 -16.59
N THR A 214 3.27 -17.21 -16.92
CA THR A 214 2.99 -17.66 -18.29
C THR A 214 2.45 -16.53 -19.17
N GLU A 215 1.66 -15.60 -18.62
CA GLU A 215 1.13 -14.43 -19.36
C GLU A 215 2.17 -13.33 -19.62
N ARG A 216 3.38 -13.45 -19.05
CA ARG A 216 4.50 -12.51 -19.26
C ARG A 216 5.62 -13.05 -20.14
N ASN A 217 5.46 -14.25 -20.69
CA ASN A 217 6.32 -14.84 -21.72
C ASN A 217 5.60 -14.86 -23.07
#